data_AF-A0A6P1Q2Q5-F1
#
_entry.id   AF-A0A6P1Q2Q5-F1
#
_cell.length_a   1.000
_cell.length_b   1.000
_cell.length_c   1.000
_cell.angle_alpha   90.00
_cell.angle_beta   90.00
_cell.angle_gamma   90.00
#
_symmetry.space_group_name_H-M   'P 1'
#
loop_
_entity.id
_entity.type
_entity.pdbx_description
1 polymer ?
#
loop_
_entity_poly.entity_id
_entity_poly.type
_entity_poly.pdbx_seq_one_letter_code
_entity_poly.pdbx_strand_id
1 'polypeptide(L)'
;MTASETHNAVPAVFKGSGRLIVGIIFGVLTFWLFAQSVVNIVPAIQQDVAIPLESLNLAISLTGLFSGCFIVVAGGFADRFGRVKLTQTGFALSILGCLCLVVAQNTLLFAIGRIIQGFSAACIMPATLSLIKTYYQDEARQRALSFWSIGSWGGSGLCSLAGGAIATYCGWRWVFILSICCALAGMLLIRGTPESKANTSDNYRFDYVGLLSFVVMLICLNWTITKGNALGWLNSVIVIPAIVFVLAAALFFTNARRKKSASFIDFALFKHRAYSGAVLSNFLLNAVAGTLIVASVYVQQGRGFSAFQSGMLTIGYLVAVLGMIRVGEKLLQKVGARKPMMWGTAITGTGVALMALTQLPDSAYVAVVLIGYILFGLGLGFYATPSTDTAISSAPEERIGVASGIYKMASSLGGAFGIAISASAYAAMLSKGPAIAATTGLLVNVLFCAISFLVIVIMVPRQK
;
A
#
# COMPACT_ATOMS: atom_id res chain seq x y z
N MET A 1 -3.35 -66.74 10.56
CA MET A 1 -3.98 -65.43 10.83
C MET A 1 -2.94 -64.55 11.53
N THR A 2 -2.26 -63.69 10.78
CA THR A 2 -1.41 -62.61 11.32
C THR A 2 -1.53 -61.46 10.34
N ALA A 3 -2.46 -60.56 10.62
CA ALA A 3 -2.64 -59.33 9.85
C ALA A 3 -1.50 -58.37 10.19
N SER A 4 -0.75 -57.98 9.16
CA SER A 4 0.23 -56.90 9.22
C SER A 4 -0.53 -55.59 9.28
N GLU A 5 -0.47 -54.91 10.43
CA GLU A 5 -0.92 -53.53 10.55
C GLU A 5 0.08 -52.61 9.84
N THR A 6 -0.29 -52.19 8.63
CA THR A 6 0.39 -51.09 7.95
C THR A 6 0.07 -49.79 8.68
N HIS A 7 1.02 -49.34 9.52
CA HIS A 7 1.05 -47.97 10.00
C HIS A 7 1.06 -47.01 8.79
N ASN A 8 -0.11 -46.47 8.45
CA ASN A 8 -0.23 -45.31 7.59
C ASN A 8 0.47 -44.14 8.29
N ALA A 9 1.73 -43.91 7.97
CA ALA A 9 2.45 -42.72 8.39
C ALA A 9 1.70 -41.49 7.85
N VAL A 10 1.09 -40.73 8.76
CA VAL A 10 0.53 -39.42 8.45
C VAL A 10 1.64 -38.59 7.81
N PRO A 11 1.47 -38.07 6.57
CA PRO A 11 2.53 -37.34 5.90
C PRO A 11 2.95 -36.17 6.79
N ALA A 12 4.26 -36.06 7.05
CA ALA A 12 4.81 -35.02 7.91
C ALA A 12 4.31 -33.65 7.44
N VAL A 13 3.55 -32.96 8.30
CA VAL A 13 3.06 -31.61 8.02
C VAL A 13 4.28 -30.72 7.77
N PHE A 14 4.43 -30.23 6.54
CA PHE A 14 5.57 -29.42 6.15
C PHE A 14 5.72 -28.24 7.12
N LYS A 15 6.85 -28.18 7.83
CA LYS A 15 7.21 -27.03 8.67
C LYS A 15 7.96 -26.02 7.82
N GLY A 16 7.59 -24.75 7.95
CA GLY A 16 8.18 -23.66 7.19
C GLY A 16 9.69 -23.58 7.38
N SER A 17 10.43 -23.59 6.27
CA SER A 17 11.90 -23.53 6.28
C SER A 17 12.40 -22.08 6.37
N GLY A 18 13.66 -21.88 6.77
CA GLY A 18 14.28 -20.54 6.68
C GLY A 18 14.29 -19.99 5.25
N ARG A 19 14.48 -20.88 4.27
CA ARG A 19 14.42 -20.56 2.82
C ARG A 19 13.07 -19.94 2.42
N LEU A 20 11.95 -20.47 2.93
CA LEU A 20 10.62 -19.94 2.65
C LEU A 20 10.44 -18.53 3.26
N ILE A 21 10.89 -18.29 4.49
CA ILE A 21 10.85 -16.94 5.09
C ILE A 21 11.64 -15.95 4.22
N VAL A 22 12.86 -16.30 3.82
CA VAL A 22 13.70 -15.41 3.00
C VAL A 22 13.04 -15.14 1.65
N GLY A 23 12.46 -16.16 1.01
CA GLY A 23 11.71 -15.97 -0.25
C GLY A 23 10.51 -15.03 -0.10
N ILE A 24 9.79 -15.14 1.02
CA ILE A 24 8.70 -14.23 1.37
C ILE A 24 9.20 -12.79 1.55
N ILE A 25 10.33 -12.59 2.27
CA ILE A 25 10.94 -11.26 2.46
C ILE A 25 11.32 -10.65 1.12
N PHE A 26 11.91 -11.43 0.20
CA PHE A 26 12.20 -10.95 -1.15
C PHE A 26 10.94 -10.52 -1.91
N GLY A 27 9.81 -11.20 -1.72
CA GLY A 27 8.51 -10.77 -2.24
C GLY A 27 8.07 -9.42 -1.71
N VAL A 28 8.17 -9.23 -0.39
CA VAL A 28 7.81 -7.96 0.24
C VAL A 28 8.76 -6.83 -0.18
N LEU A 29 10.07 -7.10 -0.25
CA LEU A 29 11.06 -6.14 -0.72
C LEU A 29 10.85 -5.75 -2.18
N THR A 30 10.52 -6.72 -3.04
CA THR A 30 10.18 -6.46 -4.45
C THR A 30 9.06 -5.43 -4.56
N PHE A 31 7.98 -5.61 -3.79
CA PHE A 31 6.87 -4.65 -3.75
C PHE A 31 7.34 -3.24 -3.38
N TRP A 32 8.08 -3.10 -2.28
CA TRP A 32 8.52 -1.78 -1.82
C TRP A 32 9.58 -1.15 -2.71
N LEU A 33 10.42 -1.95 -3.37
CA LEU A 33 11.44 -1.44 -4.26
C LEU A 33 10.83 -0.76 -5.48
N PHE A 34 9.77 -1.29 -6.09
CA PHE A 34 9.09 -0.57 -7.16
C PHE A 34 8.01 0.41 -6.66
N ALA A 35 7.40 0.20 -5.50
CA ALA A 35 6.33 1.08 -5.03
C ALA A 35 6.92 2.37 -4.45
N GLN A 36 7.92 2.25 -3.58
CA GLN A 36 8.42 3.36 -2.78
C GLN A 36 9.60 4.08 -3.42
N SER A 37 10.52 3.37 -4.09
CA SER A 37 11.66 4.02 -4.75
C SER A 37 11.21 4.97 -5.85
N VAL A 38 10.08 4.66 -6.52
CA VAL A 38 9.52 5.49 -7.61
C VAL A 38 9.26 6.93 -7.16
N VAL A 39 8.85 7.10 -5.90
CA VAL A 39 8.62 8.41 -5.27
C VAL A 39 9.86 9.31 -5.29
N ASN A 40 11.05 8.72 -5.21
CA ASN A 40 12.32 9.46 -5.19
C ASN A 40 12.91 9.67 -6.58
N ILE A 41 12.41 8.98 -7.60
CA ILE A 41 12.94 9.04 -8.96
C ILE A 41 11.99 9.73 -9.94
N VAL A 42 10.87 10.29 -9.44
CA VAL A 42 9.89 11.03 -10.26
C VAL A 42 10.57 12.11 -11.12
N PRO A 43 11.45 12.98 -10.58
CA PRO A 43 12.10 14.00 -11.41
C PRO A 43 13.02 13.41 -12.48
N ALA A 44 13.74 12.32 -12.16
CA ALA A 44 14.63 11.65 -13.10
C ALA A 44 13.86 11.00 -14.26
N ILE A 45 12.71 10.36 -13.98
CA ILE A 45 11.83 9.79 -15.02
C ILE A 45 11.26 10.89 -15.91
N GLN A 46 10.86 12.02 -15.32
CA GLN A 46 10.31 13.17 -16.04
C GLN A 46 11.32 13.75 -17.04
N GLN A 47 12.59 13.91 -16.63
CA GLN A 47 13.65 14.44 -17.48
C GLN A 47 14.03 13.48 -18.61
N ASP A 48 14.10 12.19 -18.33
CA ASP A 48 14.60 11.17 -19.29
C ASP A 48 13.53 10.69 -20.28
N VAL A 49 12.27 10.53 -19.85
CA VAL A 49 11.18 10.00 -20.69
C VAL A 49 10.23 11.10 -21.19
N ALA A 50 10.43 12.35 -20.76
CA ALA A 50 9.58 13.50 -21.09
C ALA A 50 8.08 13.27 -20.80
N ILE A 51 7.77 12.48 -19.76
CA ILE A 51 6.40 12.21 -19.33
C ILE A 51 5.87 13.43 -18.56
N PRO A 52 4.70 14.00 -18.93
CA PRO A 52 4.07 15.07 -18.16
C PRO A 52 3.85 14.68 -16.70
N LEU A 53 4.06 15.61 -15.75
CA LEU A 53 4.00 15.32 -14.32
C LEU A 53 2.66 14.72 -13.90
N GLU A 54 1.55 15.21 -14.44
CA GLU A 54 0.22 14.70 -14.14
C GLU A 54 -0.03 13.29 -14.71
N SER A 55 0.58 12.95 -15.85
CA SER A 55 0.59 11.58 -16.38
C SER A 55 1.40 10.64 -15.49
N LEU A 56 2.55 11.11 -14.99
CA LEU A 56 3.42 10.33 -14.12
C LEU A 56 2.76 10.09 -12.76
N ASN A 57 2.16 11.12 -12.16
CA ASN A 57 1.40 11.00 -10.91
C ASN A 57 0.23 10.02 -11.03
N LEU A 58 -0.48 10.06 -12.17
CA LEU A 58 -1.53 9.09 -12.46
C LEU A 58 -0.93 7.68 -12.45
N ALA A 59 0.13 7.44 -13.23
CA ALA A 59 0.77 6.13 -13.33
C ALA A 59 1.30 5.62 -11.98
N ILE A 60 1.86 6.50 -11.12
CA ILE A 60 2.32 6.14 -9.79
C ILE A 60 1.16 5.61 -8.93
N SER A 61 0.01 6.30 -8.98
CA SER A 61 -1.18 5.93 -8.21
C SER A 61 -1.83 4.62 -8.69
N LEU A 62 -1.70 4.27 -9.98
CA LEU A 62 -2.30 3.06 -10.56
C LEU A 62 -1.87 1.77 -9.85
N THR A 63 -0.61 1.68 -9.40
CA THR A 63 -0.13 0.49 -8.68
C THR A 63 -0.91 0.24 -7.39
N GLY A 64 -1.13 1.29 -6.58
CA GLY A 64 -1.95 1.17 -5.38
C GLY A 64 -3.43 0.93 -5.70
N LEU A 65 -3.93 1.56 -6.76
CA LEU A 65 -5.32 1.43 -7.21
C LEU A 65 -5.66 -0.01 -7.60
N PHE A 66 -4.88 -0.59 -8.53
CA PHE A 66 -5.06 -1.96 -8.99
C PHE A 66 -4.73 -2.98 -7.90
N SER A 67 -3.73 -2.69 -7.05
CA SER A 67 -3.49 -3.50 -5.85
C SER A 67 -4.75 -3.57 -4.97
N GLY A 68 -5.33 -2.41 -4.64
CA GLY A 68 -6.54 -2.33 -3.82
C GLY A 68 -7.74 -3.04 -4.44
N CYS A 69 -8.03 -2.79 -5.71
CA CYS A 69 -9.15 -3.41 -6.42
C CYS A 69 -9.08 -4.94 -6.44
N PHE A 70 -7.87 -5.50 -6.56
CA PHE A 70 -7.70 -6.93 -6.80
C PHE A 70 -7.20 -7.72 -5.58
N ILE A 71 -6.83 -7.09 -4.46
CA ILE A 71 -6.31 -7.81 -3.29
C ILE A 71 -7.32 -8.80 -2.69
N VAL A 72 -8.61 -8.43 -2.65
CA VAL A 72 -9.69 -9.30 -2.16
C VAL A 72 -9.90 -10.48 -3.10
N VAL A 73 -9.86 -10.22 -4.41
CA VAL A 73 -9.98 -11.23 -5.47
C VAL A 73 -8.82 -12.21 -5.43
N ALA A 74 -7.60 -11.68 -5.32
CA ALA A 74 -6.37 -12.43 -5.24
C ALA A 74 -6.36 -13.31 -3.99
N GLY A 75 -6.83 -12.83 -2.83
CA GLY A 75 -7.00 -13.65 -1.64
C GLY A 75 -7.87 -14.89 -1.90
N GLY A 76 -9.03 -14.72 -2.52
CA GLY A 76 -9.90 -15.85 -2.90
C GLY A 76 -9.26 -16.80 -3.91
N PHE A 77 -8.49 -16.28 -4.88
CA PHE A 77 -7.72 -17.11 -5.79
C PHE A 77 -6.57 -17.86 -5.09
N ALA A 78 -5.94 -17.28 -4.07
CA ALA A 78 -4.90 -17.94 -3.28
C ALA A 78 -5.48 -19.16 -2.57
N ASP A 79 -6.65 -18.98 -1.96
CA ASP A 79 -7.33 -20.04 -1.23
C ASP A 79 -7.82 -21.16 -2.15
N ARG A 80 -8.29 -20.83 -3.37
CA ARG A 80 -8.79 -21.82 -4.35
C ARG A 80 -7.69 -22.51 -5.16
N PHE A 81 -6.78 -21.75 -5.76
CA PHE A 81 -5.78 -22.28 -6.70
C PHE A 81 -4.47 -22.67 -6.02
N GLY A 82 -4.18 -22.09 -4.86
CA GLY A 82 -2.96 -22.33 -4.12
C GLY A 82 -2.20 -21.04 -3.79
N ARG A 83 -1.79 -20.92 -2.53
CA ARG A 83 -1.05 -19.76 -2.00
C ARG A 83 0.37 -19.68 -2.57
N VAL A 84 1.03 -20.81 -2.84
CA VAL A 84 2.37 -20.83 -3.45
C VAL A 84 2.28 -20.41 -4.91
N LYS A 85 1.38 -21.02 -5.68
CA LYS A 85 1.13 -20.63 -7.08
C LYS A 85 0.81 -19.15 -7.23
N LEU A 86 -0.07 -18.60 -6.40
CA LEU A 86 -0.40 -17.19 -6.48
C LEU A 86 0.80 -16.29 -6.17
N THR A 87 1.64 -16.67 -5.19
CA THR A 87 2.88 -15.94 -4.90
C THR A 87 3.83 -15.95 -6.10
N GLN A 88 3.99 -17.10 -6.76
CA GLN A 88 4.80 -17.25 -7.99
C GLN A 88 4.25 -16.43 -9.16
N THR A 89 2.93 -16.42 -9.37
CA THR A 89 2.28 -15.53 -10.35
C THR A 89 2.54 -14.06 -10.02
N GLY A 90 2.48 -13.69 -8.74
CA GLY A 90 2.81 -12.36 -8.27
C GLY A 90 4.25 -11.95 -8.62
N PHE A 91 5.23 -12.84 -8.43
CA PHE A 91 6.62 -12.59 -8.85
C PHE A 91 6.74 -12.44 -10.37
N ALA A 92 6.11 -13.31 -11.16
CA ALA A 92 6.14 -13.22 -12.61
C ALA A 92 5.55 -11.89 -13.12
N LEU A 93 4.42 -11.46 -12.55
CA LEU A 93 3.83 -10.15 -12.83
C LEU A 93 4.76 -9.01 -12.42
N SER A 94 5.46 -9.12 -11.27
CA SER A 94 6.43 -8.11 -10.86
C SER A 94 7.55 -7.96 -11.89
N ILE A 95 8.06 -9.09 -12.40
CA ILE A 95 9.13 -9.11 -13.40
C ILE A 95 8.64 -8.45 -14.69
N LEU A 96 7.48 -8.86 -15.20
CA LEU A 96 6.88 -8.28 -16.40
C LEU A 96 6.63 -6.78 -16.26
N GLY A 97 6.03 -6.35 -15.14
CA GLY A 97 5.78 -4.95 -14.87
C GLY A 97 7.07 -4.13 -14.80
N CYS A 98 8.10 -4.65 -14.13
CA CYS A 98 9.42 -4.00 -14.07
C CYS A 98 10.09 -3.94 -15.45
N LEU A 99 10.00 -5.00 -16.27
CA LEU A 99 10.55 -5.00 -17.63
C LEU A 99 9.90 -3.91 -18.48
N CYS A 100 8.57 -3.76 -18.42
CA CYS A 100 7.84 -2.68 -19.09
C CYS A 100 8.36 -1.29 -18.67
N LEU A 101 8.69 -1.10 -17.39
CA LEU A 101 9.21 0.18 -16.88
C LEU A 101 10.66 0.43 -17.25
N VAL A 102 11.50 -0.62 -17.32
CA VAL A 102 12.89 -0.51 -17.78
C VAL A 102 12.94 -0.05 -19.24
N VAL A 103 12.09 -0.60 -20.10
CA VAL A 103 12.05 -0.24 -21.54
C VAL A 103 11.08 0.89 -21.86
N ALA A 104 10.47 1.50 -20.84
CA ALA A 104 9.49 2.57 -21.03
C ALA A 104 10.12 3.79 -21.73
N GLN A 105 9.53 4.15 -22.87
CA GLN A 105 9.86 5.35 -23.65
C GLN A 105 8.69 6.33 -23.78
N ASN A 106 7.51 5.96 -23.24
CA ASN A 106 6.33 6.80 -23.28
C ASN A 106 5.44 6.56 -22.06
N THR A 107 4.47 7.46 -21.87
CA THR A 107 3.51 7.44 -20.77
C THR A 107 2.69 6.15 -20.72
N LEU A 108 2.25 5.65 -21.88
CA LEU A 108 1.34 4.51 -21.96
C LEU A 108 2.01 3.22 -21.46
N LEU A 109 3.21 2.93 -21.95
CA LEU A 109 3.97 1.75 -21.53
C LEU A 109 4.34 1.84 -20.05
N PHE A 110 4.67 3.05 -19.56
CA PHE A 110 4.93 3.28 -18.14
C PHE A 110 3.67 2.98 -17.30
N ALA A 111 2.50 3.48 -17.70
CA ALA A 111 1.24 3.21 -17.02
C ALA A 111 0.88 1.71 -17.02
N ILE A 112 1.06 1.01 -18.14
CA ILE A 112 0.85 -0.45 -18.23
C ILE A 112 1.76 -1.19 -17.25
N GLY A 113 3.05 -0.85 -17.18
CA GLY A 113 3.98 -1.44 -16.22
C GLY A 113 3.52 -1.26 -14.77
N ARG A 114 3.01 -0.06 -14.43
CA ARG A 114 2.47 0.25 -13.10
C ARG A 114 1.18 -0.52 -12.77
N ILE A 115 0.31 -0.74 -13.75
CA ILE A 115 -0.89 -1.56 -13.61
C ILE A 115 -0.49 -3.02 -13.31
N ILE A 116 0.45 -3.58 -14.08
CA ILE A 116 0.96 -4.94 -13.88
C ILE A 116 1.58 -5.10 -12.48
N GLN A 117 2.33 -4.09 -12.00
CA GLN A 117 2.84 -4.05 -10.63
C GLN A 117 1.75 -4.02 -9.57
N GLY A 118 0.62 -3.36 -9.84
CA GLY A 118 -0.55 -3.40 -8.96
C GLY A 118 -1.13 -4.80 -8.82
N PHE A 119 -1.27 -5.53 -9.92
CA PHE A 119 -1.67 -6.94 -9.90
C PHE A 119 -0.66 -7.83 -9.17
N SER A 120 0.64 -7.60 -9.38
CA SER A 120 1.70 -8.30 -8.64
C SER A 120 1.55 -8.11 -7.13
N ALA A 121 1.36 -6.87 -6.67
CA ALA A 121 1.17 -6.54 -5.26
C ALA A 121 -0.07 -7.23 -4.66
N ALA A 122 -1.19 -7.25 -5.41
CA ALA A 122 -2.41 -7.93 -5.01
C ALA A 122 -2.20 -9.44 -4.81
N CYS A 123 -1.31 -10.07 -5.57
CA CYS A 123 -0.99 -11.49 -5.45
C CYS A 123 0.00 -11.78 -4.30
N ILE A 124 1.12 -11.05 -4.23
CA ILE A 124 2.22 -11.34 -3.29
C ILE A 124 1.82 -11.11 -1.83
N MET A 125 1.23 -9.96 -1.52
CA MET A 125 1.01 -9.54 -0.14
C MET A 125 0.07 -10.46 0.66
N PRO A 126 -1.16 -10.79 0.19
CA PRO A 126 -2.04 -11.70 0.93
C PRO A 126 -1.53 -13.15 0.90
N ALA A 127 -0.96 -13.61 -0.23
CA ALA A 127 -0.51 -14.99 -0.35
C ALA A 127 0.66 -15.31 0.59
N THR A 128 1.65 -14.41 0.68
CA THR A 128 2.81 -14.60 1.57
C THR A 128 2.41 -14.60 3.05
N LEU A 129 1.48 -13.73 3.46
CA LEU A 129 0.97 -13.71 4.84
C LEU A 129 0.21 -15.01 5.16
N SER A 130 -0.59 -15.50 4.22
CA SER A 130 -1.29 -16.78 4.37
C SER A 130 -0.34 -17.98 4.41
N LEU A 131 0.77 -17.97 3.65
CA LEU A 131 1.82 -19.00 3.74
C LEU A 131 2.50 -19.01 5.11
N ILE A 132 2.74 -17.83 5.71
CA ILE A 132 3.27 -17.74 7.08
C ILE A 132 2.32 -18.40 8.07
N LYS A 133 1.02 -18.13 7.96
CA LYS A 133 0.00 -18.72 8.84
C LYS A 133 -0.16 -20.23 8.65
N THR A 134 0.01 -20.75 7.42
CA THR A 134 -0.08 -22.19 7.16
C THR A 134 1.11 -22.95 7.73
N TYR A 135 2.33 -22.49 7.45
CA TYR A 135 3.53 -23.32 7.60
C TYR A 135 4.34 -23.06 8.86
N TYR A 136 4.05 -21.98 9.61
CA TYR A 136 4.71 -21.67 10.87
C TYR A 136 3.70 -21.71 12.02
N GLN A 137 4.09 -22.34 13.13
CA GLN A 137 3.31 -22.42 14.35
C GLN A 137 4.07 -21.77 15.52
N ASP A 138 3.31 -21.38 16.56
CA ASP A 138 3.81 -20.83 17.83
C ASP A 138 4.89 -19.74 17.67
N GLU A 139 6.04 -19.90 18.31
CA GLU A 139 7.16 -18.95 18.28
C GLU A 139 7.71 -18.73 16.87
N ALA A 140 7.76 -19.79 16.05
CA ALA A 140 8.24 -19.69 14.68
C ALA A 140 7.31 -18.81 13.82
N ARG A 141 6.00 -18.84 14.09
CA ARG A 141 5.02 -17.96 13.43
C ARG A 141 5.23 -16.51 13.83
N GLN A 142 5.41 -16.23 15.12
CA GLN A 142 5.70 -14.87 15.60
C GLN A 142 6.99 -14.32 14.99
N ARG A 143 8.04 -15.15 14.89
CA ARG A 143 9.31 -14.79 14.25
C ARG A 143 9.13 -14.50 12.76
N ALA A 144 8.41 -15.35 12.02
CA ALA A 144 8.14 -15.15 10.60
C ALA A 144 7.30 -13.89 10.34
N LEU A 145 6.26 -13.66 11.15
CA LEU A 145 5.45 -12.42 11.10
C LEU A 145 6.28 -11.17 11.41
N SER A 146 7.22 -11.27 12.35
CA SER A 146 8.14 -10.18 12.67
C SER A 146 9.03 -9.84 11.48
N PHE A 147 9.65 -10.83 10.83
CA PHE A 147 10.45 -10.60 9.62
C PHE A 147 9.63 -10.03 8.47
N TRP A 148 8.43 -10.55 8.25
CA TRP A 148 7.51 -10.02 7.23
C TRP A 148 7.14 -8.56 7.53
N SER A 149 6.88 -8.22 8.80
CA SER A 149 6.54 -6.86 9.22
C SER A 149 7.73 -5.91 9.08
N ILE A 150 8.94 -6.34 9.44
CA ILE A 150 10.19 -5.60 9.21
C ILE A 150 10.38 -5.34 7.72
N GLY A 151 10.20 -6.37 6.88
CA GLY A 151 10.28 -6.22 5.43
C GLY A 151 9.20 -5.29 4.87
N SER A 152 7.99 -5.31 5.43
CA SER A 152 6.87 -4.50 4.94
C SER A 152 7.04 -3.04 5.34
N TRP A 153 7.18 -2.75 6.62
CA TRP A 153 7.23 -1.38 7.11
C TRP A 153 8.64 -0.78 6.96
N GLY A 154 9.68 -1.53 7.30
CA GLY A 154 11.07 -1.12 7.12
C GLY A 154 11.52 -1.11 5.65
N GLY A 155 10.99 -2.02 4.83
CA GLY A 155 11.29 -2.04 3.40
C GLY A 155 10.92 -0.72 2.72
N SER A 156 9.81 -0.08 3.12
CA SER A 156 9.44 1.23 2.57
C SER A 156 10.53 2.29 2.78
N GLY A 157 11.04 2.47 4.01
CA GLY A 157 12.08 3.44 4.30
C GLY A 157 13.42 3.09 3.64
N LEU A 158 13.79 1.79 3.67
CA LEU A 158 15.02 1.31 3.06
C LEU A 158 15.01 1.48 1.54
N CYS A 159 13.90 1.14 0.89
CA CYS A 159 13.73 1.31 -0.57
C CYS A 159 13.67 2.78 -0.97
N SER A 160 13.16 3.67 -0.11
CA SER A 160 13.25 5.11 -0.35
C SER A 160 14.72 5.56 -0.43
N LEU A 161 15.52 5.26 0.59
CA LEU A 161 16.95 5.59 0.62
C LEU A 161 17.71 4.92 -0.54
N ALA A 162 17.53 3.61 -0.73
CA ALA A 162 18.18 2.85 -1.78
C ALA A 162 17.78 3.35 -3.17
N GLY A 163 16.50 3.66 -3.39
CA GLY A 163 15.99 4.21 -4.64
C GLY A 163 16.64 5.53 -5.01
N GLY A 164 16.84 6.42 -4.03
CA GLY A 164 17.56 7.68 -4.23
C GLY A 164 19.04 7.46 -4.60
N ALA A 165 19.72 6.53 -3.91
CA ALA A 165 21.11 6.18 -4.20
C ALA A 165 21.26 5.57 -5.60
N ILE A 166 20.45 4.55 -5.92
CA ILE A 166 20.46 3.86 -7.21
C ILE A 166 20.21 4.85 -8.34
N ALA A 167 19.24 5.75 -8.19
CA ALA A 167 18.93 6.74 -9.22
C ALA A 167 20.06 7.74 -9.44
N THR A 168 20.75 8.15 -8.37
CA THR A 168 21.85 9.11 -8.44
C THR A 168 23.10 8.51 -9.06
N TYR A 169 23.44 7.26 -8.73
CA TYR A 169 24.73 6.65 -9.11
C TYR A 169 24.66 5.66 -10.29
N CYS A 170 23.53 4.97 -10.48
CA CYS A 170 23.36 3.95 -11.52
C CYS A 170 22.33 4.35 -12.58
N GLY A 171 21.40 5.24 -12.24
CA GLY A 171 20.26 5.64 -13.07
C GLY A 171 18.96 4.96 -12.61
N TRP A 172 17.84 5.65 -12.85
CA TRP A 172 16.54 5.28 -12.28
C TRP A 172 16.02 3.90 -12.72
N ARG A 173 16.39 3.44 -13.92
CA ARG A 173 15.99 2.11 -14.45
C ARG A 173 16.51 0.96 -13.59
N TRP A 174 17.67 1.11 -12.94
CA TRP A 174 18.26 0.07 -12.10
C TRP A 174 17.42 -0.29 -10.88
N VAL A 175 16.55 0.62 -10.42
CA VAL A 175 15.56 0.33 -9.36
C VAL A 175 14.68 -0.84 -9.78
N PHE A 176 14.21 -0.84 -11.03
CA PHE A 176 13.35 -1.90 -11.57
C PHE A 176 14.15 -3.17 -11.88
N ILE A 177 15.40 -3.05 -12.35
CA ILE A 177 16.28 -4.20 -12.58
C ILE A 177 16.56 -4.94 -11.26
N LEU A 178 16.91 -4.22 -10.20
CA LEU A 178 17.11 -4.81 -8.88
C LEU A 178 15.81 -5.41 -8.33
N SER A 179 14.66 -4.82 -8.65
CA SER A 179 13.36 -5.39 -8.29
C SER A 179 13.12 -6.73 -9.00
N ILE A 180 13.54 -6.86 -10.26
CA ILE A 180 13.52 -8.12 -11.00
C ILE A 180 14.43 -9.15 -10.33
N CYS A 181 15.64 -8.76 -9.93
CA CYS A 181 16.57 -9.65 -9.22
C CYS A 181 15.97 -10.17 -7.90
N CYS A 182 15.35 -9.28 -7.10
CA CYS A 182 14.65 -9.67 -5.88
C CYS A 182 13.47 -10.61 -6.17
N ALA A 183 12.70 -10.33 -7.23
CA ALA A 183 11.57 -11.17 -7.62
C ALA A 183 12.03 -12.57 -8.03
N LEU A 184 13.09 -12.68 -8.83
CA LEU A 184 13.68 -13.96 -9.23
C LEU A 184 14.24 -14.74 -8.04
N ALA A 185 14.96 -14.07 -7.13
CA ALA A 185 15.45 -14.69 -5.91
C ALA A 185 14.31 -15.22 -5.05
N GLY A 186 13.26 -14.43 -4.83
CA GLY A 186 12.05 -14.85 -4.11
C GLY A 186 11.36 -16.03 -4.78
N MET A 187 11.22 -15.99 -6.11
CA MET A 187 10.64 -17.06 -6.92
C MET A 187 11.40 -18.38 -6.75
N LEU A 188 12.73 -18.35 -6.82
CA LEU A 188 13.60 -19.52 -6.64
C LEU A 188 13.57 -20.05 -5.20
N LEU A 189 13.54 -19.17 -4.20
CA LEU A 189 13.56 -19.55 -2.80
C LEU A 189 12.25 -20.20 -2.36
N ILE A 190 11.10 -19.73 -2.86
CA ILE A 190 9.79 -20.33 -2.57
C ILE A 190 9.57 -21.65 -3.33
N ARG A 191 10.29 -21.86 -4.45
CA ARG A 191 10.17 -23.09 -5.24
C ARG A 191 10.46 -24.33 -4.39
N GLY A 192 9.58 -25.33 -4.50
CA GLY A 192 9.65 -26.56 -3.71
C GLY A 192 8.86 -26.53 -2.41
N THR A 193 8.27 -25.38 -2.04
CA THR A 193 7.27 -25.33 -0.96
C THR A 193 6.01 -26.07 -1.42
N PRO A 194 5.47 -27.02 -0.61
CA PRO A 194 4.22 -27.68 -0.92
C PRO A 194 3.10 -26.68 -1.15
N GLU A 195 2.10 -27.05 -1.94
CA GLU A 195 0.97 -26.16 -2.16
C GLU A 195 0.05 -26.13 -0.93
N SER A 196 -0.48 -24.95 -0.62
CA SER A 196 -1.48 -24.76 0.44
C SER A 196 -2.75 -24.18 -0.18
N LYS A 197 -3.84 -24.91 -0.08
CA LYS A 197 -5.19 -24.50 -0.51
C LYS A 197 -6.12 -24.53 0.69
N ALA A 198 -7.13 -23.67 0.68
CA ALA A 198 -8.23 -23.81 1.61
C ALA A 198 -9.11 -25.00 1.19
N ASN A 199 -9.65 -25.74 2.15
CA ASN A 199 -10.73 -26.69 1.90
C ASN A 199 -12.02 -25.90 1.68
N THR A 200 -12.13 -25.23 0.54
CA THR A 200 -13.39 -24.58 0.14
C THR A 200 -14.35 -25.65 -0.37
N SER A 201 -15.29 -26.07 0.48
CA SER A 201 -16.37 -27.00 0.17
C SER A 201 -17.53 -26.37 -0.63
N ASP A 202 -17.54 -25.06 -0.86
CA ASP A 202 -18.74 -24.37 -1.31
C ASP A 202 -18.67 -23.77 -2.73
N ASN A 203 -19.84 -23.83 -3.35
CA ASN A 203 -20.22 -23.31 -4.67
C ASN A 203 -20.28 -21.76 -4.68
N TYR A 204 -19.20 -21.09 -4.25
CA TYR A 204 -19.15 -19.62 -4.16
C TYR A 204 -19.19 -18.97 -5.56
N ARG A 205 -20.31 -18.32 -5.88
CA ARG A 205 -20.48 -17.55 -7.12
C ARG A 205 -19.87 -16.15 -6.95
N PHE A 206 -18.70 -15.95 -7.56
CA PHE A 206 -17.98 -14.68 -7.51
C PHE A 206 -18.79 -13.52 -8.14
N ASP A 207 -18.76 -12.35 -7.51
CA ASP A 207 -19.49 -11.16 -7.96
C ASP A 207 -18.72 -10.35 -9.01
N TYR A 208 -18.69 -10.85 -10.25
CA TYR A 208 -18.02 -10.20 -11.37
C TYR A 208 -18.55 -8.78 -11.67
N VAL A 209 -19.86 -8.58 -11.56
CA VAL A 209 -20.50 -7.26 -11.77
C VAL A 209 -20.04 -6.27 -10.70
N GLY A 210 -20.00 -6.69 -9.43
CA GLY A 210 -19.49 -5.88 -8.33
C GLY A 210 -18.03 -5.50 -8.53
N LEU A 211 -17.17 -6.45 -8.91
CA LEU A 211 -15.75 -6.17 -9.17
C LEU A 211 -15.57 -5.19 -10.35
N LEU A 212 -16.24 -5.45 -11.49
CA LEU A 212 -16.06 -4.64 -12.69
C LEU A 212 -16.55 -3.20 -12.48
N SER A 213 -17.74 -3.04 -11.90
CA SER A 213 -18.28 -1.71 -11.55
C SER A 213 -17.38 -0.97 -10.55
N PHE A 214 -16.82 -1.67 -9.57
CA PHE A 214 -15.86 -1.10 -8.62
C PHE A 214 -14.57 -0.62 -9.29
N VAL A 215 -13.97 -1.44 -10.17
CA VAL A 215 -12.75 -1.09 -10.90
C VAL A 215 -12.99 0.11 -11.80
N VAL A 216 -14.06 0.10 -12.59
CA VAL A 216 -14.42 1.21 -13.49
C VAL A 216 -14.66 2.50 -12.70
N MET A 217 -15.43 2.43 -11.62
CA MET A 217 -15.67 3.55 -10.71
C MET A 217 -14.35 4.17 -10.23
N LEU A 218 -13.43 3.36 -9.71
CA LEU A 218 -12.19 3.87 -9.13
C LEU A 218 -11.19 4.40 -10.17
N ILE A 219 -11.11 3.78 -11.35
CA ILE A 219 -10.28 4.28 -12.46
C ILE A 219 -10.79 5.64 -12.94
N CYS A 220 -12.09 5.77 -13.18
CA CYS A 220 -12.69 7.03 -13.60
C CYS A 220 -12.48 8.14 -12.57
N LEU A 221 -12.68 7.84 -11.28
CA LEU A 221 -12.43 8.80 -10.20
C LEU A 221 -10.96 9.24 -10.15
N ASN A 222 -10.03 8.29 -10.21
CA ASN A 222 -8.59 8.57 -10.17
C ASN A 222 -8.13 9.40 -11.38
N TRP A 223 -8.65 9.09 -12.58
CA TRP A 223 -8.40 9.85 -13.79
C TRP A 223 -8.91 11.29 -13.67
N THR A 224 -10.16 11.48 -13.25
CA THR A 224 -10.78 12.81 -13.06
C THR A 224 -10.01 13.65 -12.05
N ILE A 225 -9.59 13.08 -10.92
CA ILE A 225 -8.79 13.79 -9.91
C ILE A 225 -7.45 14.24 -10.49
N THR A 226 -6.74 13.33 -11.16
CA THR A 226 -5.34 13.58 -11.55
C THR A 226 -5.22 14.45 -12.80
N LYS A 227 -6.17 14.35 -13.73
CA LYS A 227 -6.16 15.08 -15.01
C LYS A 227 -7.07 16.30 -15.02
N GLY A 228 -7.98 16.43 -14.05
CA GLY A 228 -8.99 17.48 -14.01
C GLY A 228 -8.41 18.89 -14.06
N ASN A 229 -7.36 19.16 -13.27
CA ASN A 229 -6.73 20.47 -13.26
C ASN A 229 -5.99 20.81 -14.56
N ALA A 230 -5.29 19.84 -15.17
CA ALA A 230 -4.50 20.07 -16.37
C ALA A 230 -5.34 20.22 -17.64
N LEU A 231 -6.42 19.42 -17.77
CA LEU A 231 -7.27 19.42 -18.97
C LEU A 231 -8.49 20.34 -18.87
N GLY A 232 -8.77 20.85 -17.66
CA GLY A 232 -9.96 21.64 -17.34
C GLY A 232 -11.15 20.78 -16.94
N TRP A 233 -11.82 21.16 -15.84
CA TRP A 233 -12.93 20.40 -15.26
C TRP A 233 -14.16 20.28 -16.16
N LEU A 234 -14.36 21.23 -17.08
CA LEU A 234 -15.48 21.26 -18.03
C LEU A 234 -15.15 20.59 -19.38
N ASN A 235 -13.92 20.11 -19.56
CA ASN A 235 -13.52 19.41 -20.77
C ASN A 235 -14.23 18.05 -20.85
N SER A 236 -14.73 17.68 -22.04
CA SER A 236 -15.40 16.39 -22.28
C SER A 236 -14.54 15.19 -21.88
N VAL A 237 -13.21 15.30 -22.00
CA VAL A 237 -12.23 14.28 -21.58
C VAL A 237 -12.25 14.02 -20.06
N ILE A 238 -12.76 14.96 -19.26
CA ILE A 238 -12.92 14.84 -17.80
C ILE A 238 -14.37 14.58 -17.40
N VAL A 239 -15.32 15.25 -18.05
CA VAL A 239 -16.76 15.12 -17.78
C VAL A 239 -17.25 13.70 -18.09
N ILE A 240 -16.81 13.09 -19.20
CA ILE A 240 -17.22 11.73 -19.56
C ILE A 240 -16.80 10.72 -18.47
N PRO A 241 -15.51 10.63 -18.06
CA PRO A 241 -15.12 9.80 -16.92
C PRO A 241 -15.87 10.12 -15.62
N ALA A 242 -16.15 11.40 -15.33
CA ALA A 242 -16.91 11.77 -14.14
C ALA A 242 -18.35 11.22 -14.16
N ILE A 243 -19.02 11.27 -15.32
CA ILE A 243 -20.35 10.66 -15.51
C ILE A 243 -20.26 9.13 -15.36
N VAL A 244 -19.28 8.50 -16.00
CA VAL A 244 -19.06 7.05 -15.90
C VAL A 244 -18.79 6.64 -14.46
N PHE A 245 -18.05 7.45 -13.68
CA PHE A 245 -17.86 7.24 -12.25
C PHE A 245 -19.20 7.20 -11.49
N VAL A 246 -20.09 8.18 -11.72
CA VAL A 246 -21.40 8.23 -11.06
C VAL A 246 -22.25 7.00 -11.43
N LEU A 247 -22.27 6.63 -12.71
CA LEU A 247 -23.02 5.45 -13.19
C LEU A 247 -22.45 4.14 -12.64
N ALA A 248 -21.14 3.98 -12.63
CA ALA A 248 -20.47 2.80 -12.09
C ALA A 248 -20.65 2.69 -10.56
N ALA A 249 -20.62 3.82 -9.84
CA ALA A 249 -20.93 3.86 -8.41
C ALA A 249 -22.39 3.45 -8.15
N ALA A 250 -23.35 3.99 -8.91
CA ALA A 250 -24.75 3.60 -8.79
C ALA A 250 -24.94 2.09 -9.06
N LEU A 251 -24.31 1.55 -10.11
CA LEU A 251 -24.33 0.12 -10.41
C LEU A 251 -23.70 -0.71 -9.28
N PHE A 252 -22.55 -0.28 -8.76
CA PHE A 252 -21.85 -0.96 -7.68
C PHE A 252 -22.71 -1.05 -6.40
N PHE A 253 -23.26 0.08 -5.94
CA PHE A 253 -24.08 0.12 -4.73
C PHE A 253 -25.44 -0.56 -4.89
N THR A 254 -26.07 -0.48 -6.07
CA THR A 254 -27.33 -1.20 -6.33
C THR A 254 -27.11 -2.72 -6.40
N ASN A 255 -26.05 -3.18 -7.06
CA ASN A 255 -25.67 -4.59 -7.08
C ASN A 255 -25.32 -5.10 -5.67
N ALA A 256 -24.57 -4.32 -4.89
CA ALA A 256 -24.24 -4.66 -3.51
C ALA A 256 -25.48 -4.81 -2.63
N ARG A 257 -26.45 -3.88 -2.73
CA ARG A 257 -27.72 -3.97 -2.00
C ARG A 257 -28.53 -5.21 -2.39
N ARG A 258 -28.53 -5.58 -3.67
CA ARG A 258 -29.23 -6.77 -4.19
C ARG A 258 -28.60 -8.08 -3.68
N LYS A 259 -27.27 -8.18 -3.69
CA LYS A 259 -26.55 -9.41 -3.32
C LYS A 259 -26.31 -9.60 -1.81
N LYS A 260 -26.48 -8.54 -1.00
CA LYS A 260 -26.31 -8.58 0.47
C LYS A 260 -24.95 -9.16 0.89
N SER A 261 -24.91 -10.40 1.42
CA SER A 261 -23.67 -11.05 1.85
C SER A 261 -22.87 -11.69 0.72
N ALA A 262 -23.45 -11.83 -0.48
CA ALA A 262 -22.78 -12.38 -1.67
C ALA A 262 -22.19 -11.29 -2.58
N SER A 263 -22.17 -10.03 -2.15
CA SER A 263 -21.55 -8.93 -2.89
C SER A 263 -20.03 -8.95 -2.76
N PHE A 264 -19.34 -8.38 -3.75
CA PHE A 264 -17.88 -8.26 -3.74
C PHE A 264 -17.32 -7.65 -2.44
N ILE A 265 -17.97 -6.60 -1.92
CA ILE A 265 -17.71 -6.06 -0.58
C ILE A 265 -18.89 -6.40 0.31
N ASP A 266 -18.64 -7.10 1.41
CA ASP A 266 -19.66 -7.38 2.43
C ASP A 266 -19.88 -6.13 3.32
N PHE A 267 -20.87 -5.33 2.95
CA PHE A 267 -21.23 -4.12 3.69
C PHE A 267 -21.79 -4.39 5.09
N ALA A 268 -22.14 -5.63 5.43
CA ALA A 268 -22.62 -5.95 6.78
C ALA A 268 -21.51 -5.75 7.84
N LEU A 269 -20.25 -5.95 7.47
CA LEU A 269 -19.10 -5.71 8.35
C LEU A 269 -19.02 -4.24 8.81
N PHE A 270 -19.42 -3.31 7.93
CA PHE A 270 -19.40 -1.87 8.23
C PHE A 270 -20.52 -1.41 9.18
N LYS A 271 -21.45 -2.30 9.55
CA LYS A 271 -22.41 -2.02 10.63
C LYS A 271 -21.73 -1.97 12.00
N HIS A 272 -20.61 -2.68 12.17
CA HIS A 272 -19.84 -2.61 13.41
C HIS A 272 -18.98 -1.35 13.43
N ARG A 273 -19.29 -0.42 14.36
CA ARG A 273 -18.65 0.90 14.41
C ARG A 273 -17.12 0.83 14.52
N ALA A 274 -16.59 -0.07 15.33
CA ALA A 274 -15.14 -0.22 15.50
C ALA A 274 -14.44 -0.67 14.20
N TYR A 275 -15.09 -1.58 13.44
CA TYR A 275 -14.57 -2.05 12.16
C TYR A 275 -14.56 -0.92 11.12
N SER A 276 -15.68 -0.20 10.99
CA SER A 276 -15.79 0.95 10.09
C SER A 276 -14.80 2.06 10.45
N GLY A 277 -14.64 2.34 11.75
CA GLY A 277 -13.66 3.29 12.26
C GLY A 277 -12.24 2.91 11.83
N ALA A 278 -11.83 1.67 12.09
CA ALA A 278 -10.50 1.18 11.75
C ALA A 278 -10.23 1.16 10.24
N VAL A 279 -11.21 0.75 9.41
CA VAL A 279 -11.06 0.71 7.95
C VAL A 279 -10.98 2.12 7.36
N LEU A 280 -11.85 3.04 7.79
CA LEU A 280 -11.87 4.40 7.27
C LEU A 280 -10.66 5.22 7.74
N SER A 281 -10.27 5.11 9.01
CA SER A 281 -9.05 5.77 9.50
C SER A 281 -7.80 5.21 8.82
N ASN A 282 -7.80 3.91 8.48
CA ASN A 282 -6.69 3.27 7.76
C ASN A 282 -6.60 3.75 6.30
N PHE A 283 -7.74 3.89 5.61
CA PHE A 283 -7.77 4.52 4.28
C PHE A 283 -7.17 5.93 4.33
N LEU A 284 -7.63 6.75 5.26
CA LEU A 284 -7.18 8.14 5.39
C LEU A 284 -5.71 8.25 5.78
N LEU A 285 -5.23 7.41 6.71
CA LEU A 285 -3.83 7.46 7.11
C LEU A 285 -2.90 6.95 5.99
N ASN A 286 -3.31 5.95 5.21
CA ASN A 286 -2.54 5.56 4.03
C ASN A 286 -2.58 6.64 2.93
N ALA A 287 -3.63 7.46 2.87
CA ALA A 287 -3.67 8.60 1.95
C ALA A 287 -2.59 9.66 2.25
N VAL A 288 -2.09 9.70 3.49
CA VAL A 288 -0.96 10.56 3.89
C VAL A 288 0.34 10.17 3.18
N ALA A 289 0.42 8.99 2.53
CA ALA A 289 1.55 8.59 1.68
C ALA A 289 1.81 9.59 0.53
N GLY A 290 0.82 10.40 0.15
CA GLY A 290 1.01 11.53 -0.77
C GLY A 290 2.07 12.53 -0.31
N THR A 291 2.28 12.67 1.00
CA THR A 291 3.37 13.45 1.61
C THR A 291 4.73 13.07 1.03
N LEU A 292 5.00 11.77 0.86
CA LEU A 292 6.30 11.29 0.42
C LEU A 292 6.62 11.77 -0.99
N ILE A 293 5.62 11.83 -1.87
CA ILE A 293 5.76 12.37 -3.23
C ILE A 293 5.91 13.88 -3.22
N VAL A 294 5.03 14.59 -2.52
CA VAL A 294 5.08 16.06 -2.51
C VAL A 294 6.40 16.56 -1.90
N ALA A 295 6.82 16.00 -0.76
CA ALA A 295 8.06 16.35 -0.11
C ALA A 295 9.27 16.02 -0.99
N SER A 296 9.32 14.81 -1.58
CA SER A 296 10.41 14.39 -2.47
C SER A 296 10.53 15.27 -3.71
N VAL A 297 9.41 15.54 -4.40
CA VAL A 297 9.40 16.39 -5.59
C VAL A 297 9.82 17.82 -5.24
N TYR A 298 9.35 18.36 -4.11
CA TYR A 298 9.71 19.71 -3.70
C TYR A 298 11.19 19.85 -3.32
N VAL A 299 11.77 18.92 -2.55
CA VAL A 299 13.20 19.04 -2.21
C VAL A 299 14.09 18.89 -3.44
N GLN A 300 13.71 18.02 -4.38
CA GLN A 300 14.49 17.81 -5.60
C GLN A 300 14.33 18.95 -6.62
N GLN A 301 13.10 19.27 -7.01
CA GLN A 301 12.85 20.28 -8.06
C GLN A 301 12.80 21.73 -7.50
N GLY A 302 12.34 21.91 -6.27
CA GLY A 302 12.17 23.22 -5.64
C GLY A 302 13.39 23.71 -4.85
N ARG A 303 14.23 22.80 -4.34
CA ARG A 303 15.44 23.12 -3.56
C ARG A 303 16.74 22.60 -4.19
N GLY A 304 16.66 21.87 -5.32
CA GLY A 304 17.83 21.39 -6.06
C GLY A 304 18.54 20.20 -5.45
N PHE A 305 17.88 19.44 -4.55
CA PHE A 305 18.50 18.28 -3.91
C PHE A 305 18.63 17.13 -4.91
N SER A 306 19.69 16.33 -4.77
CA SER A 306 19.78 15.07 -5.51
C SER A 306 18.76 14.04 -5.00
N ALA A 307 18.45 13.03 -5.82
CA ALA A 307 17.58 11.93 -5.41
C ALA A 307 18.13 11.20 -4.17
N PHE A 308 19.45 11.08 -4.04
CA PHE A 308 20.10 10.52 -2.85
C PHE A 308 19.91 11.41 -1.61
N GLN A 309 20.10 12.72 -1.71
CA GLN A 309 19.84 13.65 -0.60
C GLN A 309 18.37 13.59 -0.15
N SER A 310 17.41 13.54 -1.10
CA SER A 310 16.00 13.33 -0.80
C SER A 310 15.77 12.01 -0.06
N GLY A 311 16.41 10.93 -0.49
CA GLY A 311 16.38 9.63 0.18
C GLY A 311 17.00 9.66 1.59
N MET A 312 18.07 10.42 1.82
CA MET A 312 18.68 10.57 3.14
C MET A 312 17.73 11.22 4.16
N LEU A 313 16.86 12.13 3.72
CA LEU A 313 15.87 12.75 4.60
C LEU A 313 14.87 11.72 5.17
N THR A 314 14.66 10.59 4.48
CA THR A 314 13.73 9.54 4.93
C THR A 314 14.37 8.51 5.88
N ILE A 315 15.66 8.65 6.23
CA ILE A 315 16.33 7.78 7.21
C ILE A 315 15.65 7.86 8.57
N GLY A 316 15.25 9.06 8.99
CA GLY A 316 14.52 9.25 10.25
C GLY A 316 13.20 8.48 10.27
N TYR A 317 12.49 8.47 9.14
CA TYR A 317 11.29 7.67 8.94
C TYR A 317 11.57 6.17 9.07
N LEU A 318 12.63 5.66 8.40
CA LEU A 318 13.03 4.25 8.48
C LEU A 318 13.32 3.80 9.92
N VAL A 319 14.17 4.55 10.61
CA VAL A 319 14.60 4.22 11.98
C VAL A 319 13.41 4.29 12.94
N ALA A 320 12.58 5.33 12.83
CA ALA A 320 11.41 5.50 13.67
C ALA A 320 10.38 4.38 13.45
N VAL A 321 10.02 4.05 12.20
CA VAL A 321 9.06 2.97 11.92
C VAL A 321 9.55 1.66 12.52
N LEU A 322 10.81 1.27 12.25
CA LEU A 322 11.35 0.00 12.73
C LEU A 322 11.46 -0.06 14.26
N GLY A 323 11.88 1.03 14.90
CA GLY A 323 11.97 1.11 16.36
C GLY A 323 10.62 1.06 17.05
N MET A 324 9.57 1.60 16.42
CA MET A 324 8.27 1.79 17.07
C MET A 324 7.26 0.67 16.87
N ILE A 325 7.49 -0.28 15.95
CA ILE A 325 6.58 -1.43 15.74
C ILE A 325 6.30 -2.17 17.06
N ARG A 326 7.34 -2.47 17.84
CA ARG A 326 7.18 -3.16 19.15
C ARG A 326 6.53 -2.27 20.21
N VAL A 327 6.72 -0.95 20.11
CA VAL A 327 6.12 -0.01 21.07
C VAL A 327 4.62 0.10 20.83
N GLY A 328 4.17 0.12 19.57
CA GLY A 328 2.75 0.10 19.21
C GLY A 328 2.01 -1.12 19.77
N GLU A 329 2.63 -2.30 19.74
CA GLU A 329 2.08 -3.53 20.34
C GLU A 329 1.96 -3.44 21.87
N LYS A 330 3.01 -2.97 22.56
CA LYS A 330 2.97 -2.77 24.02
C LYS A 330 1.92 -1.74 24.43
N LEU A 331 1.75 -0.68 23.63
CA LEU A 331 0.74 0.34 23.85
C LEU A 331 -0.68 -0.21 23.67
N LEU A 332 -0.91 -1.03 22.64
CA LEU A 332 -2.18 -1.73 22.44
C LEU A 332 -2.58 -2.51 23.70
N GLN A 333 -1.66 -3.28 24.27
CA GLN A 333 -1.90 -4.10 25.46
C GLN A 333 -2.17 -3.27 26.73
N LYS A 334 -1.53 -2.09 26.86
CA LYS A 334 -1.61 -1.27 28.09
C LYS A 334 -2.80 -0.31 28.11
N VAL A 335 -3.06 0.37 27.00
CA VAL A 335 -4.02 1.50 26.95
C VAL A 335 -5.15 1.30 25.96
N GLY A 336 -5.20 0.12 25.33
CA GLY A 336 -6.18 -0.24 24.33
C GLY A 336 -5.92 0.37 22.97
N ALA A 337 -6.68 -0.04 21.94
CA ALA A 337 -6.37 0.33 20.55
C ALA A 337 -6.63 1.81 20.21
N ARG A 338 -7.64 2.43 20.84
CA ARG A 338 -8.10 3.78 20.50
C ARG A 338 -7.03 4.86 20.71
N LYS A 339 -6.38 4.90 21.87
CA LYS A 339 -5.42 5.96 22.22
C LYS A 339 -4.16 5.93 21.33
N PRO A 340 -3.51 4.77 21.09
CA PRO A 340 -2.39 4.66 20.17
C PRO A 340 -2.74 5.06 18.74
N MET A 341 -3.94 4.70 18.24
CA MET A 341 -4.40 5.17 16.93
C MET A 341 -4.50 6.69 16.88
N MET A 342 -5.11 7.31 17.90
CA MET A 342 -5.22 8.78 17.99
C MET A 342 -3.85 9.47 18.05
N TRP A 343 -2.94 8.99 18.91
CA TRP A 343 -1.59 9.53 19.02
C TRP A 343 -0.80 9.33 17.72
N GLY A 344 -0.88 8.15 17.12
CA GLY A 344 -0.21 7.85 15.88
C GLY A 344 -0.60 8.82 14.77
N THR A 345 -1.90 8.99 14.55
CA THR A 345 -2.42 9.93 13.55
C THR A 345 -2.07 11.38 13.85
N ALA A 346 -2.13 11.81 15.11
CA ALA A 346 -1.76 13.18 15.51
C ALA A 346 -0.27 13.45 15.28
N ILE A 347 0.61 12.53 15.69
CA ILE A 347 2.06 12.64 15.50
C ILE A 347 2.41 12.67 14.01
N THR A 348 1.80 11.81 13.19
CA THR A 348 1.98 11.86 11.74
C THR A 348 1.52 13.20 11.17
N GLY A 349 0.36 13.71 11.58
CA GLY A 349 -0.15 15.02 11.18
C GLY A 349 0.78 16.18 11.54
N THR A 350 1.34 16.18 12.75
CA THR A 350 2.35 17.16 13.18
C THR A 350 3.61 17.06 12.32
N GLY A 351 4.10 15.84 12.04
CA GLY A 351 5.25 15.64 11.17
C GLY A 351 5.07 16.20 9.77
N VAL A 352 3.89 15.97 9.17
CA VAL A 352 3.53 16.52 7.85
C VAL A 352 3.37 18.04 7.91
N ALA A 353 2.75 18.58 8.97
CA ALA A 353 2.58 20.02 9.14
C ALA A 353 3.94 20.74 9.28
N LEU A 354 4.91 20.11 9.94
CA LEU A 354 6.28 20.59 9.98
C LEU A 354 6.89 20.64 8.57
N MET A 355 6.77 19.57 7.78
CA MET A 355 7.25 19.57 6.39
C MET A 355 6.57 20.65 5.53
N ALA A 356 5.34 21.05 5.86
CA ALA A 356 4.62 22.11 5.16
C ALA A 356 5.19 23.52 5.40
N LEU A 357 6.16 23.69 6.32
CA LEU A 357 6.85 24.96 6.58
C LEU A 357 7.90 25.28 5.50
N THR A 358 7.49 25.27 4.24
CA THR A 358 8.38 25.40 3.08
C THR A 358 8.94 26.80 2.88
N GLN A 359 8.52 27.78 3.68
CA GLN A 359 9.05 29.15 3.67
C GLN A 359 10.33 29.30 4.50
N LEU A 360 10.74 28.24 5.21
CA LEU A 360 11.97 28.27 6.00
C LEU A 360 13.24 28.34 5.12
N PRO A 361 14.33 28.94 5.61
CA PRO A 361 15.66 28.84 5.00
C PRO A 361 16.12 27.38 4.87
N ASP A 362 17.03 27.09 3.94
CA ASP A 362 17.43 25.71 3.60
C ASP A 362 17.83 24.85 4.80
N SER A 363 18.74 25.34 5.66
CA SER A 363 19.23 24.58 6.82
C SER A 363 18.11 24.28 7.83
N ALA A 364 17.25 25.25 8.11
CA ALA A 364 16.10 25.10 8.98
C ALA A 364 15.06 24.14 8.38
N TYR A 365 14.80 24.25 7.08
CA TYR A 365 13.86 23.39 6.37
C TYR A 365 14.32 21.92 6.38
N VAL A 366 15.60 21.66 6.13
CA VAL A 366 16.17 20.30 6.21
C VAL A 366 15.97 19.69 7.60
N ALA A 367 16.26 20.46 8.66
CA ALA A 367 16.05 19.99 10.04
C ALA A 367 14.58 19.68 10.32
N VAL A 368 13.67 20.57 9.90
CA VAL A 368 12.23 20.40 10.08
C VAL A 368 11.69 19.20 9.29
N VAL A 369 12.18 18.96 8.07
CA VAL A 369 11.79 17.80 7.27
C VAL A 369 12.31 16.50 7.88
N LEU A 370 13.55 16.47 8.38
CA LEU A 370 14.10 15.31 9.11
C LEU A 370 13.24 14.98 10.34
N ILE A 371 12.94 15.99 11.17
CA ILE A 371 12.04 15.83 12.32
C ILE A 371 10.66 15.37 11.85
N GLY A 372 10.14 15.96 10.78
CA GLY A 372 8.87 15.58 10.17
C GLY A 372 8.84 14.10 9.80
N TYR A 373 9.90 13.57 9.16
CA TYR A 373 9.98 12.17 8.76
C TYR A 373 10.08 11.23 9.97
N ILE A 374 10.82 11.64 11.01
CA ILE A 374 10.86 10.90 12.29
C ILE A 374 9.45 10.81 12.86
N LEU A 375 8.73 11.94 13.01
CA LEU A 375 7.36 11.95 13.52
C LEU A 375 6.42 11.13 12.64
N PHE A 376 6.54 11.24 11.31
CA PHE A 376 5.76 10.45 10.36
C PHE A 376 5.92 8.94 10.63
N GLY A 377 7.16 8.49 10.84
CA GLY A 377 7.47 7.09 11.15
C GLY A 377 7.02 6.65 12.54
N LEU A 378 7.23 7.49 13.56
CA LEU A 378 6.76 7.23 14.92
C LEU A 378 5.23 7.06 14.94
N GLY A 379 4.52 7.96 14.27
CA GLY A 379 3.06 7.96 14.20
C GLY A 379 2.51 6.71 13.52
N LEU A 380 3.10 6.28 12.40
CA LEU A 380 2.73 5.04 11.74
C LEU A 380 2.99 3.81 12.60
N GLY A 381 4.10 3.77 13.34
CA GLY A 381 4.42 2.67 14.26
C GLY A 381 3.39 2.52 15.39
N PHE A 382 2.90 3.64 15.94
CA PHE A 382 1.82 3.64 16.94
C PHE A 382 0.46 3.25 16.37
N TYR A 383 0.21 3.54 15.10
CA TYR A 383 -1.08 3.32 14.49
C TYR A 383 -1.26 1.90 13.91
N ALA A 384 -0.24 1.36 13.25
CA ALA A 384 -0.36 0.19 12.37
C ALA A 384 -0.90 -1.06 13.07
N THR A 385 -0.29 -1.46 14.18
CA THR A 385 -0.67 -2.68 14.93
C THR A 385 -2.06 -2.53 15.56
N PRO A 386 -2.35 -1.46 16.33
CA PRO A 386 -3.68 -1.26 16.95
C PRO A 386 -4.83 -1.17 15.95
N SER A 387 -4.62 -0.49 14.81
CA SER A 387 -5.64 -0.36 13.76
C SER A 387 -5.95 -1.71 13.11
N THR A 388 -4.92 -2.51 12.83
CA THR A 388 -5.08 -3.84 12.24
C THR A 388 -5.79 -4.78 13.20
N ASP A 389 -5.39 -4.78 14.48
CA ASP A 389 -6.03 -5.56 15.53
C ASP A 389 -7.51 -5.18 15.71
N THR A 390 -7.84 -3.89 15.76
CA THR A 390 -9.21 -3.40 15.87
C THR A 390 -10.08 -3.91 14.72
N ALA A 391 -9.57 -3.88 13.48
CA ALA A 391 -10.30 -4.35 12.32
C ALA A 391 -10.52 -5.87 12.33
N ILE A 392 -9.53 -6.65 12.75
CA ILE A 392 -9.61 -8.11 12.77
C ILE A 392 -10.47 -8.61 13.94
N SER A 393 -10.26 -8.11 15.15
CA SER A 393 -10.99 -8.51 16.36
C SER A 393 -12.46 -8.07 16.37
N SER A 394 -12.81 -7.04 15.59
CA SER A 394 -14.20 -6.57 15.45
C SER A 394 -15.01 -7.34 14.41
N ALA A 395 -14.38 -8.24 13.65
CA ALA A 395 -15.05 -9.03 12.62
C ALA A 395 -15.52 -10.39 13.19
N PRO A 396 -16.69 -10.91 12.76
CA PRO A 396 -17.11 -12.27 13.12
C PRO A 396 -16.05 -13.30 12.71
N GLU A 397 -15.84 -14.35 13.51
CA GLU A 397 -14.76 -15.34 13.31
C GLU A 397 -14.79 -15.95 11.90
N GLU A 398 -15.99 -16.26 11.41
CA GLU A 398 -16.25 -16.81 10.07
C GLU A 398 -15.88 -15.86 8.92
N ARG A 399 -15.75 -14.55 9.19
CA ARG A 399 -15.53 -13.49 8.19
C ARG A 399 -14.20 -12.76 8.35
N ILE A 400 -13.31 -13.23 9.23
CA ILE A 400 -11.99 -12.61 9.46
C ILE A 400 -11.19 -12.47 8.16
N GLY A 401 -11.24 -13.48 7.27
CA GLY A 401 -10.56 -13.43 5.97
C GLY A 401 -11.02 -12.26 5.11
N VAL A 402 -12.34 -12.14 4.91
CA VAL A 402 -12.97 -11.05 4.14
C VAL A 402 -12.67 -9.68 4.76
N ALA A 403 -12.81 -9.58 6.09
CA ALA A 403 -12.54 -8.35 6.84
C ALA A 403 -11.08 -7.87 6.67
N SER A 404 -10.11 -8.79 6.80
CA SER A 404 -8.71 -8.48 6.60
C SER A 404 -8.39 -8.06 5.15
N GLY A 405 -9.06 -8.67 4.17
CA GLY A 405 -8.96 -8.32 2.76
C GLY A 405 -9.47 -6.90 2.48
N ILE A 406 -10.64 -6.55 3.01
CA ILE A 406 -11.22 -5.20 2.88
C ILE A 406 -10.34 -4.16 3.58
N TYR A 407 -9.82 -4.47 4.77
CA TYR A 407 -8.88 -3.58 5.47
C TYR A 407 -7.63 -3.29 4.63
N LYS A 408 -7.03 -4.31 4.00
CA LYS A 408 -5.87 -4.11 3.13
C LYS A 408 -6.21 -3.42 1.81
N MET A 409 -7.39 -3.71 1.24
CA MET A 409 -7.91 -2.93 0.10
C MET A 409 -8.01 -1.45 0.45
N ALA A 410 -8.55 -1.11 1.63
CA ALA A 410 -8.61 0.27 2.09
C ALA A 410 -7.22 0.91 2.25
N SER A 411 -6.21 0.18 2.73
CA SER A 411 -4.83 0.69 2.77
C SER A 411 -4.30 1.03 1.37
N SER A 412 -4.41 0.11 0.41
CA SER A 412 -3.88 0.30 -0.95
C SER A 412 -4.61 1.40 -1.70
N LEU A 413 -5.94 1.45 -1.60
CA LEU A 413 -6.74 2.52 -2.21
C LEU A 413 -6.46 3.87 -1.55
N GLY A 414 -6.31 3.90 -0.22
CA GLY A 414 -5.91 5.09 0.53
C GLY A 414 -4.62 5.67 -0.02
N GLY A 415 -3.56 4.85 -0.13
CA GLY A 415 -2.29 5.27 -0.72
C GLY A 415 -2.42 5.78 -2.16
N ALA A 416 -3.18 5.08 -3.01
CA ALA A 416 -3.40 5.50 -4.39
C ALA A 416 -4.08 6.88 -4.51
N PHE A 417 -5.20 7.07 -3.81
CA PHE A 417 -5.93 8.34 -3.83
C PHE A 417 -5.17 9.44 -3.12
N GLY A 418 -4.49 9.13 -2.03
CA GLY A 418 -3.62 10.06 -1.33
C GLY A 418 -2.53 10.65 -2.21
N ILE A 419 -1.84 9.79 -2.95
CA ILE A 419 -0.86 10.19 -3.96
C ILE A 419 -1.52 11.06 -5.04
N ALA A 420 -2.62 10.61 -5.64
CA ALA A 420 -3.28 11.31 -6.73
C ALA A 420 -3.79 12.71 -6.32
N ILE A 421 -4.45 12.82 -5.16
CA ILE A 421 -5.00 14.07 -4.64
C ILE A 421 -3.87 15.02 -4.22
N SER A 422 -2.86 14.54 -3.49
CA SER A 422 -1.74 15.37 -3.02
C SER A 422 -0.92 15.91 -4.19
N ALA A 423 -0.66 15.07 -5.18
CA ALA A 423 0.09 15.46 -6.36
C ALA A 423 -0.71 16.40 -7.29
N SER A 424 -2.04 16.23 -7.36
CA SER A 424 -2.91 17.19 -8.07
C SER A 424 -2.96 18.54 -7.38
N ALA A 425 -3.06 18.56 -6.05
CA ALA A 425 -3.02 19.80 -5.27
C ALA A 425 -1.68 20.53 -5.43
N TYR A 426 -0.57 19.79 -5.43
CA TYR A 426 0.75 20.32 -5.75
C TYR A 426 0.79 20.91 -7.16
N ALA A 427 0.39 20.15 -8.18
CA ALA A 427 0.39 20.59 -9.58
C ALA A 427 -0.49 21.82 -9.81
N ALA A 428 -1.66 21.90 -9.16
CA ALA A 428 -2.58 23.03 -9.28
C ALA A 428 -2.01 24.37 -8.77
N MET A 429 -1.06 24.31 -7.86
CA MET A 429 -0.43 25.49 -7.25
C MET A 429 0.98 25.74 -7.76
N LEU A 430 1.48 24.92 -8.70
CA LEU A 430 2.84 25.01 -9.23
C LEU A 430 3.12 26.35 -9.94
N SER A 431 2.11 26.92 -10.61
CA SER A 431 2.19 28.24 -11.25
C SER A 431 2.40 29.39 -10.25
N LYS A 432 2.08 29.20 -8.97
CA LYS A 432 2.32 30.17 -7.89
C LYS A 432 3.69 30.00 -7.22
N GLY A 433 4.47 29.03 -7.66
CA GLY A 433 5.80 28.73 -7.15
C GLY A 433 5.88 27.41 -6.37
N PRO A 434 7.05 26.72 -6.40
CA PRO A 434 7.21 25.37 -5.87
C PRO A 434 6.97 25.28 -4.35
N ALA A 435 7.31 26.33 -3.60
CA ALA A 435 7.09 26.36 -2.15
C ALA A 435 5.59 26.39 -1.79
N ILE A 436 4.80 27.23 -2.45
CA ILE A 436 3.34 27.32 -2.22
C ILE A 436 2.68 26.01 -2.66
N ALA A 437 3.12 25.44 -3.78
CA ALA A 437 2.67 24.14 -4.26
C ALA A 437 2.92 23.03 -3.22
N ALA A 438 4.13 22.97 -2.69
CA ALA A 438 4.53 22.00 -1.68
C ALA A 438 3.74 22.17 -0.39
N THR A 439 3.62 23.39 0.13
CA THR A 439 2.78 23.70 1.30
C THR A 439 1.34 23.20 1.08
N THR A 440 0.74 23.52 -0.06
CA THR A 440 -0.65 23.13 -0.36
C THR A 440 -0.81 21.62 -0.42
N GLY A 441 0.07 20.93 -1.14
CA GLY A 441 0.04 19.46 -1.23
C GLY A 441 0.24 18.79 0.13
N LEU A 442 1.12 19.33 0.98
CA LEU A 442 1.35 18.80 2.33
C LEU A 442 0.19 19.09 3.29
N LEU A 443 -0.45 20.25 3.20
CA LEU A 443 -1.63 20.58 4.01
C LEU A 443 -2.84 19.68 3.69
N VAL A 444 -2.99 19.21 2.46
CA VAL A 444 -3.98 18.16 2.12
C VAL A 444 -3.73 16.89 2.92
N ASN A 445 -2.47 16.52 3.13
CA ASN A 445 -2.11 15.35 3.94
C ASN A 445 -2.35 15.58 5.44
N VAL A 446 -2.14 16.81 5.94
CA VAL A 446 -2.54 17.20 7.30
C VAL A 446 -4.06 17.05 7.49
N LEU A 447 -4.85 17.44 6.48
CA LEU A 447 -6.30 17.25 6.51
C LEU A 447 -6.69 15.77 6.57
N PHE A 448 -6.02 14.89 5.82
CA PHE A 448 -6.25 13.43 5.94
C PHE A 448 -5.97 12.92 7.36
N CYS A 449 -4.89 13.39 8.01
CA CYS A 449 -4.63 13.08 9.41
C CYS A 449 -5.74 13.60 10.33
N ALA A 450 -6.18 14.85 10.17
CA ALA A 450 -7.22 15.44 11.01
C ALA A 450 -8.56 14.69 10.87
N ILE A 451 -8.98 14.35 9.65
CA ILE A 451 -10.20 13.56 9.41
C ILE A 451 -10.03 12.15 9.99
N SER A 452 -8.87 11.52 9.81
CA SER A 452 -8.59 10.19 10.39
C SER A 452 -8.70 10.22 11.91
N PHE A 453 -8.14 11.25 12.56
CA PHE A 453 -8.24 11.46 14.00
C PHE A 453 -9.71 11.59 14.46
N LEU A 454 -10.52 12.39 13.75
CA LEU A 454 -11.95 12.54 14.04
C LEU A 454 -12.71 11.22 13.88
N VAL A 455 -12.43 10.47 12.81
CA VAL A 455 -13.02 9.13 12.59
C VAL A 455 -12.70 8.20 13.76
N ILE A 456 -11.45 8.18 14.24
CA ILE A 456 -11.04 7.35 15.37
C ILE A 456 -11.79 7.77 16.65
N VAL A 457 -11.88 9.07 16.91
CA VAL A 457 -12.57 9.62 18.09
C VAL A 457 -14.07 9.25 18.10
N ILE A 458 -14.73 9.29 16.94
CA ILE A 458 -16.16 9.08 16.81
C ILE A 458 -16.51 7.59 16.75
N MET A 459 -15.74 6.79 16.00
CA MET A 459 -16.14 5.43 15.62
C MET A 459 -15.45 4.33 16.43
N VAL A 460 -14.23 4.55 16.93
CA VAL A 460 -13.51 3.54 17.70
C VAL A 460 -13.93 3.63 19.17
N PRO A 461 -14.54 2.58 19.74
CA PRO A 461 -15.05 2.61 21.11
C PRO A 461 -13.92 2.81 22.13
N ARG A 462 -14.23 3.44 23.26
CA ARG A 462 -13.34 3.43 24.43
C ARG A 462 -13.36 2.00 24.99
N GLN A 463 -12.22 1.34 25.03
CA GLN A 463 -12.09 0.12 25.82
C GLN A 463 -12.25 0.51 27.30
N LYS A 464 -13.17 -0.18 27.98
CA LYS A 464 -13.42 -0.02 29.42
C LYS A 464 -12.32 -0.70 30.21
#